data_AF-A0A7C3UN11-F1
#
_entry.id   AF-A0A7C3UN11-F1
#
_cell.length_a   1.000
_cell.length_b   1.000
_cell.length_c   1.000
_cell.angle_alpha   90.00
_cell.angle_beta   90.00
_cell.angle_gamma   90.00
#
_symmetry.space_group_name_H-M   'P 1'
#
loop_
_entity.id
_entity.type
_entity.pdbx_description
1 polymer ?
#
loop_
_entity_poly.entity_id
_entity_poly.type
_entity_poly.pdbx_seq_one_letter_code
_entity_poly.pdbx_strand_id
1 'polypeptide(L)'
;MPIAPSAEYYETAVAILRTCGFRPGAENIQVLVAMEGQEHGWDGGIMSYNNPLDVEEPGFGSTETLPDSAVRKYPTPEDGLKATEATLRDGRYPVLLAGLAQNNAGLVFSPAGRAELNVWGGDSRYGDEIAAVFADLQAVPATYYLTPPVSALGPPPAGNTASALWWARLEAWMQAELHGSADAQAMHALLVTLQEQVQKLGSQVRDLEEANAALTKRLALIARVAAGG
;
A
#
# COMPACT_ATOMS: atom_id res chain seq x y z
N MET A 1 25.21 8.12 3.84
CA MET A 1 24.25 7.52 4.77
C MET A 1 22.98 7.27 3.97
N PRO A 2 22.28 6.14 4.15
CA PRO A 2 21.06 5.88 3.40
C PRO A 2 20.02 7.00 3.59
N ILE A 3 19.33 7.36 2.52
CA ILE A 3 18.22 8.33 2.54
C ILE A 3 17.03 7.64 3.24
N ALA A 4 16.44 8.31 4.22
CA ALA A 4 15.29 7.83 4.98
C ALA A 4 14.05 8.69 4.66
N PRO A 5 13.25 8.32 3.64
CA PRO A 5 12.03 9.05 3.29
C PRO A 5 11.03 9.10 4.45
N SER A 6 10.27 10.19 4.52
CA SER A 6 9.11 10.27 5.41
C SER A 6 7.99 9.33 4.94
N ALA A 7 6.98 9.12 5.80
CA ALA A 7 5.81 8.32 5.45
C ALA A 7 5.06 8.83 4.20
N GLU A 8 5.08 10.15 3.96
CA GLU A 8 4.35 10.81 2.87
C GLU A 8 4.79 10.29 1.49
N TYR A 9 6.09 10.04 1.28
CA TYR A 9 6.63 9.48 0.04
C TYR A 9 6.05 8.08 -0.23
N TYR A 10 6.10 7.20 0.76
CA TYR A 10 5.58 5.84 0.60
C TYR A 10 4.06 5.81 0.36
N GLU A 11 3.31 6.67 1.06
CA GLU A 11 1.85 6.76 0.90
C GLU A 11 1.46 7.25 -0.50
N THR A 12 2.20 8.23 -1.02
CA THR A 12 1.99 8.82 -2.35
C THR A 12 2.35 7.83 -3.46
N ALA A 13 3.51 7.19 -3.37
CA ALA A 13 3.92 6.14 -4.30
C ALA A 13 2.88 5.00 -4.37
N VAL A 14 2.36 4.56 -3.22
CA VAL A 14 1.28 3.56 -3.16
C VAL A 14 0.01 4.07 -3.85
N ALA A 15 -0.36 5.34 -3.66
CA ALA A 15 -1.53 5.94 -4.29
C ALA A 15 -1.38 6.04 -5.82
N ILE A 16 -0.20 6.40 -6.33
CA ILE A 16 0.10 6.42 -7.76
C ILE A 16 -0.04 5.02 -8.36
N LEU A 17 0.58 4.00 -7.74
CA LEU A 17 0.50 2.61 -8.21
C LEU A 17 -0.95 2.11 -8.25
N ARG A 18 -1.72 2.37 -7.19
CA ARG A 18 -3.13 1.99 -7.12
C ARG A 18 -3.98 2.71 -8.17
N THR A 19 -3.73 3.99 -8.41
CA THR A 19 -4.42 4.77 -9.46
C THR A 19 -4.12 4.17 -10.83
N CYS A 20 -2.87 3.78 -11.09
CA CYS A 20 -2.48 3.06 -12.30
C CYS A 20 -2.98 1.60 -12.37
N GLY A 21 -3.70 1.12 -11.36
CA GLY A 21 -4.16 -0.27 -11.28
C GLY A 21 -3.04 -1.30 -11.05
N PHE A 22 -1.88 -0.85 -10.57
CA PHE A 22 -0.73 -1.71 -10.25
C PHE A 22 -0.75 -2.11 -8.77
N ARG A 23 -0.24 -3.32 -8.51
CA ARG A 23 -0.04 -3.78 -7.14
C ARG A 23 1.20 -3.09 -6.54
N PRO A 24 1.09 -2.45 -5.37
CA PRO A 24 2.26 -1.94 -4.67
C PRO A 24 3.20 -3.07 -4.27
N GLY A 25 4.47 -2.91 -4.60
CA GLY A 25 5.59 -3.79 -4.28
C GLY A 25 6.79 -2.98 -3.81
N ALA A 26 7.78 -3.64 -3.18
CA ALA A 26 8.92 -2.90 -2.62
C ALA A 26 9.70 -2.12 -3.70
N GLU A 27 9.94 -2.73 -4.87
CA GLU A 27 10.76 -2.11 -5.93
C GLU A 27 10.02 -0.97 -6.65
N ASN A 28 8.76 -1.15 -7.02
CA ASN A 28 8.00 -0.10 -7.71
C ASN A 28 7.66 1.08 -6.79
N ILE A 29 7.44 0.84 -5.49
CA ILE A 29 7.34 1.92 -4.50
C ILE A 29 8.69 2.66 -4.44
N GLN A 30 9.81 1.95 -4.30
CA GLN A 30 11.12 2.58 -4.17
C GLN A 30 11.53 3.38 -5.42
N VAL A 31 11.14 2.94 -6.63
CA VAL A 31 11.30 3.72 -7.87
C VAL A 31 10.53 5.04 -7.78
N LEU A 32 9.26 5.00 -7.41
CA LEU A 32 8.44 6.22 -7.34
C LEU A 32 8.93 7.15 -6.22
N VAL A 33 9.31 6.63 -5.06
CA VAL A 33 9.90 7.44 -3.98
C VAL A 33 11.20 8.11 -4.42
N ALA A 34 12.02 7.43 -5.24
CA ALA A 34 13.22 8.04 -5.80
C ALA A 34 12.87 9.19 -6.76
N MET A 35 11.84 9.04 -7.59
CA MET A 35 11.34 10.11 -8.46
C MET A 35 10.77 11.28 -7.65
N GLU A 36 9.85 11.01 -6.72
CA GLU A 36 9.24 12.03 -5.83
C GLU A 36 10.31 12.84 -5.09
N GLY A 37 11.34 12.18 -4.55
CA GLY A 37 12.43 12.85 -3.85
C GLY A 37 13.36 13.66 -4.75
N GLN A 38 13.48 13.29 -6.02
CA GLN A 38 14.23 14.07 -7.00
C GLN A 38 13.46 15.32 -7.44
N GLU A 39 12.13 15.21 -7.62
CA GLU A 39 11.29 16.36 -8.00
C GLU A 39 11.16 17.37 -6.86
N HIS A 40 10.88 16.90 -5.64
CA HIS A 40 10.52 17.76 -4.50
C HIS A 40 11.63 17.94 -3.46
N GLY A 41 12.77 17.28 -3.63
CA GLY A 41 13.76 17.12 -2.55
C GLY A 41 13.25 16.20 -1.45
N TRP A 42 13.86 16.25 -0.26
CA TRP A 42 13.59 15.34 0.87
C TRP A 42 12.99 16.00 2.11
N ASP A 43 12.68 17.30 2.03
CA ASP A 43 12.22 18.11 3.16
C ASP A 43 10.69 18.06 3.37
N GLY A 44 9.99 17.21 2.59
CA GLY A 44 8.54 17.01 2.62
C GLY A 44 7.77 17.90 1.64
N GLY A 45 6.44 17.78 1.63
CA GLY A 45 5.58 18.59 0.75
C GLY A 45 5.52 18.09 -0.69
N ILE A 46 5.65 16.78 -0.90
CA ILE A 46 5.53 16.11 -2.21
C ILE A 46 4.16 16.40 -2.83
N MET A 47 3.13 16.45 -1.99
CA MET A 47 1.78 16.80 -2.42
C MET A 47 1.56 18.31 -2.50
N SER A 48 2.63 19.12 -2.53
CA SER A 48 2.54 20.53 -2.91
C SER A 48 1.86 20.62 -4.26
N TYR A 49 0.90 21.54 -4.37
CA TYR A 49 0.09 21.71 -5.57
C TYR A 49 -0.75 20.49 -6.00
N ASN A 50 -0.86 19.49 -5.13
CA ASN A 50 -1.46 18.19 -5.42
C ASN A 50 -0.80 17.51 -6.63
N ASN A 51 0.52 17.64 -6.82
CA ASN A 51 1.22 17.10 -8.00
C ASN A 51 2.51 16.36 -7.59
N PRO A 52 2.42 15.07 -7.25
CA PRO A 52 3.53 14.38 -6.59
C PRO A 52 4.75 14.11 -7.47
N LEU A 53 4.58 14.11 -8.79
CA LEU A 53 5.67 13.91 -9.75
C LEU A 53 5.82 15.10 -10.72
N ASP A 54 5.35 16.28 -10.31
CA ASP A 54 5.47 17.53 -11.07
C ASP A 54 5.04 17.43 -12.55
N VAL A 55 3.97 16.67 -12.83
CA VAL A 55 3.49 16.48 -14.20
C VAL A 55 2.93 17.77 -14.81
N GLU A 56 3.07 17.89 -16.13
CA GLU A 56 2.60 19.05 -16.91
C GLU A 56 1.21 18.83 -17.55
N GLU A 57 0.60 17.66 -17.30
CA GLU A 57 -0.59 17.17 -18.00
C GLU A 57 -1.77 18.15 -17.90
N PRO A 58 -2.22 18.73 -19.02
CA PRO A 58 -3.36 19.64 -19.03
C PRO A 58 -4.66 18.85 -18.91
N GLY A 59 -5.42 19.09 -17.84
CA GLY A 59 -6.69 18.39 -17.62
C GLY A 59 -7.03 18.29 -16.13
N PHE A 60 -7.99 17.42 -15.80
CA PHE A 60 -8.35 17.06 -14.42
C PHE A 60 -8.62 18.28 -13.51
N GLY A 61 -9.20 19.34 -14.08
CA GLY A 61 -9.49 20.57 -13.36
C GLY A 61 -8.27 21.42 -12.99
N SER A 62 -7.09 21.17 -13.56
CA SER A 62 -5.88 21.97 -13.32
C SER A 62 -6.16 23.46 -13.45
N THR A 63 -5.81 24.22 -12.41
CA THR A 63 -6.19 25.63 -12.28
C THR A 63 -5.09 26.58 -12.72
N GLU A 64 -3.83 26.17 -12.58
CA GLU A 64 -2.67 27.05 -12.74
C GLU A 64 -1.45 26.26 -13.24
N THR A 65 -0.62 26.92 -14.05
CA THR A 65 0.77 26.52 -14.31
C THR A 65 1.66 27.29 -13.34
N LEU A 66 2.61 26.62 -12.70
CA LEU A 66 3.53 27.30 -11.79
C LEU A 66 4.38 28.34 -12.56
N PRO A 67 4.68 29.50 -11.97
CA PRO A 67 5.60 30.45 -12.58
C PRO A 67 6.96 29.80 -12.85
N ASP A 68 7.52 30.03 -14.03
CA ASP A 68 8.84 29.54 -14.47
C ASP A 68 8.98 28.01 -14.67
N SER A 69 7.88 27.25 -14.67
CA SER A 69 7.84 25.86 -15.14
C SER A 69 6.56 25.57 -15.93
N ALA A 70 6.44 24.40 -16.57
CA ALA A 70 5.17 23.95 -17.16
C ALA A 70 4.37 23.02 -16.22
N VAL A 71 4.87 22.83 -14.99
CA VAL A 71 4.25 22.02 -13.93
C VAL A 71 2.87 22.57 -13.58
N ARG A 72 1.92 21.66 -13.41
CA ARG A 72 0.52 21.99 -13.13
C ARG A 72 0.20 21.87 -11.65
N LYS A 73 -0.75 22.70 -11.22
CA LYS A 73 -1.44 22.54 -9.93
C LYS A 73 -2.80 21.91 -10.16
N TYR A 74 -3.18 20.98 -9.28
CA TYR A 74 -4.47 20.28 -9.34
C TYR A 74 -5.37 20.65 -8.15
N PRO A 75 -6.71 20.65 -8.31
CA PRO A 75 -7.64 21.03 -7.26
C PRO A 75 -7.60 20.09 -6.04
N THR A 76 -7.42 18.79 -6.29
CA THR A 76 -7.39 17.76 -5.26
C THR A 76 -6.22 16.79 -5.48
N PRO A 77 -5.78 16.09 -4.42
CA PRO A 77 -4.83 14.98 -4.54
C PRO A 77 -5.24 13.94 -5.59
N GLU A 78 -6.52 13.58 -5.66
CA GLU A 78 -7.03 12.57 -6.59
C GLU A 78 -6.89 13.02 -8.05
N ASP A 79 -7.10 14.30 -8.33
CA ASP A 79 -6.95 14.85 -9.67
C ASP A 79 -5.47 14.81 -10.13
N GLY A 80 -4.54 15.12 -9.24
CA GLY A 80 -3.10 15.01 -9.51
C GLY A 80 -2.62 13.58 -9.73
N LEU A 81 -3.17 12.62 -8.98
CA LEU A 81 -2.89 11.20 -9.21
C LEU A 81 -3.40 10.74 -10.58
N LYS A 82 -4.60 11.18 -11.00
CA LYS A 82 -5.14 10.89 -12.35
C LYS A 82 -4.31 11.54 -13.46
N ALA A 83 -3.84 12.76 -13.23
CA ALA A 83 -2.92 13.43 -14.16
C ALA A 83 -1.59 12.68 -14.27
N THR A 84 -1.05 12.21 -13.15
CA THR A 84 0.16 11.37 -13.12
C THR A 84 -0.05 10.07 -13.91
N GLU A 85 -1.18 9.39 -13.70
CA GLU A 85 -1.53 8.20 -14.49
C GLU A 85 -1.62 8.53 -15.98
N ALA A 86 -2.30 9.61 -16.36
CA ALA A 86 -2.45 10.01 -17.75
C ALA A 86 -1.10 10.26 -18.42
N THR A 87 -0.19 10.98 -17.75
CA THR A 87 1.18 11.20 -18.23
C THR A 87 1.92 9.88 -18.44
N LEU A 88 1.92 8.99 -17.45
CA LEU A 88 2.60 7.68 -17.54
C LEU A 88 2.02 6.81 -18.68
N ARG A 89 0.76 7.02 -19.07
CA ARG A 89 0.06 6.25 -20.11
C ARG A 89 0.01 6.91 -21.49
N ASP A 90 0.62 8.07 -21.67
CA ASP A 90 0.54 8.83 -22.93
C ASP A 90 1.31 8.19 -24.11
N GLY A 91 2.04 7.11 -23.84
CA GLY A 91 2.82 6.33 -24.80
C GLY A 91 4.31 6.66 -24.82
N ARG A 92 4.78 7.68 -24.10
CA ARG A 92 6.21 8.03 -23.98
C ARG A 92 6.98 7.15 -22.99
N TYR A 93 6.28 6.50 -22.05
CA TYR A 93 6.90 5.79 -20.92
C TYR A 93 6.57 4.27 -20.86
N PRO A 94 6.58 3.51 -21.98
CA PRO A 94 6.16 2.12 -21.97
C PRO A 94 7.04 1.19 -21.11
N VAL A 95 8.35 1.43 -21.03
CA VAL A 95 9.27 0.60 -20.23
C VAL A 95 9.15 0.92 -18.75
N LEU A 96 9.05 2.21 -18.39
CA LEU A 96 8.78 2.65 -17.02
C LEU A 96 7.45 2.07 -16.53
N LEU A 97 6.37 2.23 -17.31
CA LEU A 97 5.05 1.72 -16.96
C LEU A 97 5.07 0.19 -16.77
N ALA A 98 5.75 -0.55 -17.66
CA ALA A 98 5.90 -2.00 -17.54
C ALA A 98 6.71 -2.40 -16.30
N GLY A 99 7.80 -1.70 -15.99
CA GLY A 99 8.62 -1.94 -14.81
C GLY A 99 7.86 -1.69 -13.51
N LEU A 100 7.08 -0.61 -13.44
CA LEU A 100 6.20 -0.32 -12.31
C LEU A 100 5.12 -1.40 -12.15
N ALA A 101 4.46 -1.79 -13.25
CA ALA A 101 3.42 -2.82 -13.23
C ALA A 101 3.92 -4.19 -12.76
N GLN A 102 5.16 -4.54 -13.10
CA GLN A 102 5.78 -5.82 -12.76
C GLN A 102 6.57 -5.82 -11.45
N ASN A 103 6.63 -4.67 -10.74
CA ASN A 103 7.51 -4.48 -9.59
C ASN A 103 8.96 -4.89 -9.92
N ASN A 104 9.50 -4.34 -11.00
CA ASN A 104 10.81 -4.68 -11.54
C ASN A 104 11.64 -3.40 -11.81
N ALA A 105 12.42 -2.99 -10.82
CA ALA A 105 13.32 -1.85 -10.93
C ALA A 105 14.43 -2.08 -11.97
N GLY A 106 14.84 -3.33 -12.21
CA GLY A 106 15.81 -3.67 -13.25
C GLY A 106 15.32 -3.30 -14.66
N LEU A 107 14.02 -3.42 -14.92
CA LEU A 107 13.41 -2.98 -16.17
C LEU A 107 13.37 -1.45 -16.26
N VAL A 108 12.99 -0.77 -15.18
CA VAL A 108 12.97 0.70 -15.09
C VAL A 108 14.37 1.29 -15.32
N PHE A 109 15.40 0.70 -14.72
CA PHE A 109 16.78 1.18 -14.82
C PHE A 109 17.59 0.53 -15.95
N SER A 110 16.92 -0.20 -16.85
CA SER A 110 17.51 -0.63 -18.12
C SER A 110 17.89 0.58 -18.98
N PRO A 111 18.74 0.43 -20.02
CA PRO A 111 19.07 1.55 -20.91
C PRO A 111 17.84 2.24 -21.52
N ALA A 112 16.81 1.47 -21.87
CA ALA A 112 15.57 2.02 -22.42
C ALA A 112 14.74 2.75 -21.35
N GLY A 113 14.57 2.17 -20.16
CA GLY A 113 13.83 2.82 -19.08
C GLY A 113 14.52 4.07 -18.55
N ARG A 114 15.86 4.09 -18.47
CA ARG A 114 16.63 5.31 -18.16
C ARG A 114 16.43 6.40 -19.22
N ALA A 115 16.36 6.03 -20.50
CA ALA A 115 16.09 6.99 -21.56
C ALA A 115 14.67 7.60 -21.43
N GLU A 116 13.67 6.82 -21.02
CA GLU A 116 12.33 7.33 -20.71
C GLU A 116 12.33 8.26 -19.49
N LEU A 117 13.07 7.92 -18.43
CA LEU A 117 13.26 8.80 -17.27
C LEU A 117 13.98 10.11 -17.65
N ASN A 118 14.95 10.06 -18.57
CA ASN A 118 15.59 11.28 -19.08
C ASN A 118 14.60 12.19 -19.83
N VAL A 119 13.64 11.60 -20.55
CA VAL A 119 12.55 12.35 -21.18
C VAL A 119 11.60 12.92 -20.13
N TRP A 120 11.35 12.19 -19.04
CA TRP A 120 10.56 12.67 -17.91
C TRP A 120 11.16 13.93 -17.28
N GLY A 121 12.40 13.83 -16.78
CA GLY A 121 13.06 14.95 -16.09
C GLY A 121 13.62 16.05 -17.00
N GLY A 122 13.50 15.90 -18.33
CA GLY A 122 14.04 16.85 -19.30
C GLY A 122 15.58 16.95 -19.34
N ASP A 123 16.29 16.07 -18.64
CA ASP A 123 17.76 15.98 -18.59
C ASP A 123 18.24 14.57 -18.98
N SER A 124 19.25 14.52 -19.85
CA SER A 124 20.02 13.33 -20.22
C SER A 124 20.59 12.49 -19.07
N ARG A 125 20.65 13.03 -17.85
CA ARG A 125 21.19 12.37 -16.66
C ARG A 125 20.14 11.94 -15.65
N TYR A 126 18.89 12.39 -15.80
CA TYR A 126 17.87 12.21 -14.78
C TYR A 126 17.68 10.73 -14.42
N GLY A 127 17.63 9.82 -15.40
CA GLY A 127 17.51 8.38 -15.18
C GLY A 127 18.69 7.77 -14.42
N ASP A 128 19.91 8.29 -14.59
CA ASP A 128 21.08 7.88 -13.81
C ASP A 128 21.00 8.39 -12.36
N GLU A 129 20.48 9.60 -12.18
CA GLU A 129 20.29 10.24 -10.87
C GLU A 129 19.21 9.52 -10.05
N ILE A 130 18.07 9.19 -10.65
CA ILE A 130 17.04 8.35 -10.00
C ILE A 130 17.61 6.97 -9.63
N ALA A 131 18.41 6.35 -10.50
CA ALA A 131 19.02 5.06 -10.19
C ALA A 131 20.00 5.14 -9.00
N ALA A 132 20.75 6.24 -8.88
CA ALA A 132 21.64 6.47 -7.75
C ALA A 132 20.85 6.69 -6.45
N VAL A 133 19.82 7.54 -6.49
CA VAL A 133 18.89 7.75 -5.36
C VAL A 133 18.26 6.44 -4.93
N PHE A 134 17.73 5.66 -5.87
CA PHE A 134 17.13 4.35 -5.59
C PHE A 134 18.06 3.44 -4.79
N ALA A 135 19.35 3.39 -5.16
CA ALA A 135 20.35 2.57 -4.48
C ALA A 135 20.69 3.08 -3.06
N ASP A 136 20.55 4.38 -2.83
CA ASP A 136 20.84 5.03 -1.54
C ASP A 136 19.61 5.06 -0.61
N LEU A 137 18.40 4.78 -1.10
CA LEU A 137 17.20 4.71 -0.28
C LEU A 137 17.25 3.56 0.74
N GLN A 138 16.74 3.82 1.95
CA GLN A 138 16.38 2.75 2.87
C GLN A 138 15.33 1.83 2.25
N ALA A 139 15.36 0.56 2.66
CA ALA A 139 14.37 -0.42 2.22
C ALA A 139 12.96 0.05 2.57
N VAL A 140 12.03 -0.13 1.62
CA VAL A 140 10.61 0.22 1.81
C VAL A 140 10.06 -0.56 3.00
N PRO A 141 9.40 0.10 3.97
CA PRO A 141 8.75 -0.62 5.06
C PRO A 141 7.64 -1.55 4.55
N ALA A 142 7.63 -2.79 5.04
CA ALA A 142 6.68 -3.84 4.68
C ALA A 142 5.20 -3.41 4.74
N THR A 143 4.85 -2.48 5.63
CA THR A 143 3.49 -1.94 5.80
C THR A 143 2.91 -1.35 4.51
N TYR A 144 3.74 -0.89 3.57
CA TYR A 144 3.28 -0.23 2.35
C TYR A 144 2.98 -1.17 1.17
N TYR A 145 3.55 -2.38 1.14
CA TYR A 145 3.35 -3.34 0.03
C TYR A 145 2.78 -4.71 0.45
N LEU A 146 2.76 -5.02 1.75
CA LEU A 146 2.20 -6.28 2.25
C LEU A 146 0.72 -6.19 2.64
N THR A 147 0.07 -5.04 2.43
CA THR A 147 -1.37 -4.92 2.72
C THR A 147 -2.16 -5.68 1.64
N PRO A 148 -2.89 -6.76 1.98
CA PRO A 148 -3.73 -7.44 1.02
C PRO A 148 -4.83 -6.49 0.52
N PRO A 149 -5.22 -6.56 -0.76
CA PRO A 149 -6.40 -5.82 -1.21
C PRO A 149 -7.60 -6.33 -0.40
N VAL A 150 -8.17 -5.48 0.45
CA VAL A 150 -9.34 -5.80 1.30
C VAL A 150 -10.49 -6.35 0.45
N SER A 151 -10.58 -5.90 -0.80
CA SER A 151 -11.54 -6.36 -1.81
C SER A 151 -11.39 -7.85 -2.18
N ALA A 152 -10.20 -8.45 -2.09
CA ALA A 152 -9.99 -9.87 -2.39
C ALA A 152 -10.44 -10.78 -1.25
N LEU A 153 -10.43 -10.28 -0.02
CA LEU A 153 -10.77 -11.06 1.17
C LEU A 153 -12.28 -10.99 1.48
N GLY A 154 -12.94 -9.90 1.09
CA GLY A 154 -14.31 -9.60 1.53
C GLY A 154 -14.37 -9.30 3.04
N PRO A 155 -15.50 -8.79 3.56
CA PRO A 155 -15.66 -8.65 5.00
C PRO A 155 -15.56 -10.03 5.67
N PRO A 156 -14.89 -10.15 6.83
CA PRO A 156 -14.92 -11.38 7.60
C PRO A 156 -16.39 -11.70 7.89
N PRO A 157 -16.90 -12.87 7.47
CA PRO A 157 -18.32 -13.13 7.62
C PRO A 157 -18.66 -13.31 9.09
N ALA A 158 -19.84 -12.86 9.50
CA ALA A 158 -20.28 -12.99 10.90
C ALA A 158 -20.44 -14.48 11.26
N GLY A 159 -19.76 -14.92 12.33
CA GLY A 159 -19.87 -16.29 12.87
C GLY A 159 -18.59 -17.12 12.81
N ASN A 160 -18.58 -18.19 13.59
CA ASN A 160 -17.44 -19.07 13.89
C ASN A 160 -17.02 -20.02 12.75
N THR A 161 -17.91 -20.40 11.84
CA THR A 161 -17.59 -21.28 10.69
C THR A 161 -17.06 -20.50 9.48
N ALA A 162 -17.32 -19.20 9.43
CA ALA A 162 -17.04 -18.37 8.27
C ALA A 162 -15.64 -17.72 8.32
N SER A 163 -15.03 -17.69 9.50
CA SER A 163 -13.65 -17.24 9.73
C SER A 163 -12.61 -18.18 9.11
N ALA A 164 -12.84 -19.51 9.12
CA ALA A 164 -11.89 -20.49 8.57
C ALA A 164 -11.71 -20.34 7.04
N LEU A 165 -12.79 -20.08 6.31
CA LEU A 165 -12.76 -19.84 4.87
C LEU A 165 -12.09 -18.50 4.52
N TRP A 166 -12.26 -17.49 5.36
CA TRP A 166 -11.58 -16.20 5.22
C TRP A 166 -10.06 -16.34 5.45
N TRP A 167 -9.65 -17.08 6.48
CA TRP A 167 -8.24 -17.41 6.74
C TRP A 167 -7.60 -18.23 5.62
N ALA A 168 -8.30 -19.25 5.12
CA ALA A 168 -7.80 -20.06 4.00
C ALA A 168 -7.61 -19.24 2.72
N ARG A 169 -8.47 -18.24 2.47
CA ARG A 169 -8.31 -17.30 1.34
C ARG A 169 -7.11 -16.39 1.53
N LEU A 170 -6.89 -15.89 2.74
CA LEU A 170 -5.73 -15.07 3.07
C LEU A 170 -4.42 -15.86 2.94
N GLU A 171 -4.38 -17.10 3.46
CA GLU A 171 -3.23 -17.99 3.29
C GLU A 171 -2.98 -18.31 1.82
N ALA A 172 -4.02 -18.64 1.05
CA ALA A 172 -3.89 -18.92 -0.37
C ALA A 172 -3.37 -17.69 -1.16
N TRP A 173 -3.87 -16.49 -0.85
CA TRP A 173 -3.36 -15.25 -1.42
C TRP A 173 -1.90 -15.03 -1.06
N MET A 174 -1.53 -15.19 0.20
CA MET A 174 -0.14 -15.02 0.65
C MET A 174 0.80 -16.02 0.02
N GLN A 175 0.40 -17.29 -0.06
CA GLN A 175 1.22 -18.29 -0.73
C GLN A 175 1.39 -17.90 -2.19
N ALA A 176 0.30 -17.65 -2.94
CA ALA A 176 0.35 -17.25 -4.34
C ALA A 176 1.26 -16.04 -4.59
N GLU A 177 1.17 -15.00 -3.75
CA GLU A 177 1.78 -13.69 -3.99
C GLU A 177 3.17 -13.49 -3.38
N LEU A 178 3.59 -14.34 -2.44
CA LEU A 178 4.86 -14.16 -1.70
C LEU A 178 5.81 -15.36 -1.85
N HIS A 179 5.58 -16.27 -2.79
CA HIS A 179 6.38 -17.48 -2.97
C HIS A 179 7.91 -17.23 -2.89
N GLY A 180 8.53 -17.72 -1.82
CA GLY A 180 9.99 -17.81 -1.66
C GLY A 180 10.69 -16.62 -1.01
N SER A 181 9.99 -15.54 -0.61
CA SER A 181 10.64 -14.43 0.10
C SER A 181 10.70 -14.64 1.62
N ALA A 182 11.72 -14.04 2.27
CA ALA A 182 11.80 -14.04 3.74
C ALA A 182 10.60 -13.30 4.37
N ASP A 183 10.08 -12.29 3.69
CA ASP A 183 8.90 -11.53 4.13
C ASP A 183 7.63 -12.38 4.12
N ALA A 184 7.51 -13.33 3.17
CA ALA A 184 6.44 -14.31 3.13
C ALA A 184 6.40 -15.17 4.40
N GLN A 185 7.57 -15.63 4.83
CA GLN A 185 7.71 -16.47 6.01
C GLN A 185 7.40 -15.68 7.28
N ALA A 186 7.89 -14.44 7.37
CA ALA A 186 7.61 -13.54 8.49
C ALA A 186 6.12 -13.21 8.61
N MET A 187 5.46 -12.88 7.49
CA MET A 187 4.02 -12.67 7.48
C MET A 187 3.24 -13.93 7.83
N HIS A 188 3.64 -15.10 7.32
CA HIS A 188 2.95 -16.34 7.62
C HIS A 188 3.04 -16.65 9.12
N ALA A 189 4.20 -16.45 9.75
CA ALA A 189 4.37 -16.58 11.19
C ALA A 189 3.48 -15.60 11.99
N LEU A 190 3.37 -14.35 11.54
CA LEU A 190 2.47 -13.36 12.15
C LEU A 190 1.00 -13.78 12.03
N LEU A 191 0.58 -14.31 10.88
CA LEU A 191 -0.78 -14.80 10.69
C LEU A 191 -1.11 -15.99 11.57
N VAL A 192 -0.20 -16.97 11.67
CA VAL A 192 -0.37 -18.11 12.57
C VAL A 192 -0.55 -17.62 14.01
N THR A 193 0.28 -16.68 14.44
CA THR A 193 0.19 -16.07 15.79
C THR A 193 -1.17 -15.37 15.99
N LEU A 194 -1.64 -14.60 15.01
CA LEU A 194 -2.94 -13.94 15.07
C LEU A 194 -4.10 -14.94 15.11
N GLN A 195 -4.02 -16.01 14.32
CA GLN A 195 -5.03 -17.07 14.31
C GLN A 195 -5.13 -17.75 15.68
N GLU A 196 -3.99 -18.06 16.32
CA GLU A 196 -3.94 -18.61 17.68
C GLU A 196 -4.57 -17.66 18.71
N GLN A 197 -4.27 -16.35 18.62
CA GLN A 197 -4.87 -15.34 19.49
C GLN A 197 -6.40 -15.26 19.33
N VAL A 198 -6.88 -15.28 18.08
CA VAL A 198 -8.32 -15.27 17.78
C VAL A 198 -9.00 -16.53 18.32
N GLN A 199 -8.38 -17.70 18.16
CA GLN A 199 -8.91 -18.96 18.72
C GLN A 199 -8.99 -18.91 20.25
N LYS A 200 -7.95 -18.39 20.91
CA LYS A 200 -7.91 -18.21 22.37
C LYS A 200 -8.99 -17.24 22.87
N LEU A 201 -9.17 -16.10 22.20
CA LEU A 201 -10.25 -15.17 22.53
C LEU A 201 -11.62 -15.83 22.33
N GLY A 202 -11.79 -16.59 21.25
CA GLY A 202 -13.02 -17.34 20.99
C GLY A 202 -13.36 -18.37 22.07
N SER A 203 -12.38 -19.03 22.70
CA SER A 203 -12.64 -19.92 23.83
C SER A 203 -13.01 -19.14 25.10
N GLN A 204 -12.32 -18.05 25.39
CA GLN A 204 -12.62 -17.20 26.55
C GLN A 204 -14.05 -16.64 26.52
N VAL A 205 -14.53 -16.26 25.33
CA VAL A 205 -15.92 -15.80 25.15
C VAL A 205 -16.91 -16.93 25.47
N ARG A 206 -16.68 -18.15 24.98
CA ARG A 206 -17.54 -19.30 25.29
C ARG A 206 -17.58 -19.61 26.78
N ASP A 207 -16.42 -19.58 27.45
CA ASP A 207 -16.33 -19.81 28.90
C ASP A 207 -17.15 -18.77 29.68
N LEU A 208 -17.13 -17.50 29.25
CA LEU A 208 -17.93 -16.43 29.84
C LEU A 208 -19.43 -16.62 29.59
N GLU A 209 -19.83 -17.05 28.39
CA GLU A 209 -21.22 -17.35 28.06
C GLU A 209 -21.76 -18.50 28.93
N GLU A 210 -20.97 -19.57 29.12
CA GLU A 210 -21.31 -20.69 30.00
C GLU A 210 -21.42 -20.25 31.47
N ALA A 211 -20.46 -19.44 31.94
CA ALA A 211 -20.49 -18.89 33.30
C ALA A 211 -21.74 -18.01 33.52
N ASN A 212 -22.09 -17.16 32.55
CA ASN A 212 -23.28 -16.32 32.62
C ASN A 212 -24.58 -17.15 32.61
N ALA A 213 -24.65 -18.20 31.79
CA ALA A 213 -25.78 -19.13 31.78
C ALA A 213 -25.93 -19.86 33.12
N ALA A 214 -24.82 -20.26 33.74
CA ALA A 214 -24.82 -20.86 35.08
C ALA A 214 -25.28 -19.87 36.16
N LEU A 215 -24.83 -18.61 36.10
CA LEU A 215 -25.24 -17.56 37.02
C LEU A 215 -26.75 -17.28 36.90
N THR A 216 -27.26 -17.18 35.68
CA THR A 216 -28.70 -16.97 35.41
C THR A 216 -29.54 -18.11 35.98
N LYS A 217 -29.12 -19.37 35.83
CA LYS A 217 -29.79 -20.53 36.44
C LYS A 217 -29.80 -20.44 37.97
N ARG A 218 -28.69 -20.02 38.59
CA ARG A 218 -28.61 -19.85 40.05
C ARG A 218 -29.53 -18.73 40.55
N LEU A 219 -29.56 -17.59 39.86
CA LEU A 219 -30.45 -16.48 40.19
C LEU A 219 -31.93 -16.89 40.10
N ALA A 220 -32.30 -17.65 39.07
CA ALA A 220 -33.65 -18.19 38.93
C ALA A 220 -34.03 -19.15 40.09
N LEU A 221 -33.08 -19.96 40.56
CA LEU A 221 -33.30 -20.83 41.73
C LEU A 221 -33.50 -20.02 43.01
N ILE A 222 -32.65 -19.02 43.26
CA ILE A 222 -32.77 -18.11 44.42
C ILE A 222 -34.13 -17.40 44.40
N ALA A 223 -34.54 -16.87 43.25
CA ALA A 223 -35.84 -16.22 43.10
C ALA A 223 -37.02 -17.15 43.40
N ARG A 224 -36.93 -18.44 43.01
CA ARG A 224 -37.97 -19.44 43.35
C ARG A 224 -38.02 -19.73 44.84
N VAL A 225 -36.87 -19.87 45.51
CA VAL A 225 -36.81 -20.09 46.96
C VAL A 225 -37.39 -18.89 47.71
N ALA A 226 -37.07 -17.66 47.28
CA ALA A 226 -37.60 -16.44 47.89
C ALA A 226 -39.11 -16.24 47.68
N ALA A 227 -39.70 -16.82 46.62
CA ALA A 227 -41.11 -16.66 46.29
C ALA A 227 -42.04 -17.73 46.90
N GLY A 228 -41.51 -18.72 47.61
CA GLY A 228 -42.29 -19.87 48.11
C GLY A 228 -41.66 -20.61 49.30
N GLY A 229 -40.82 -19.93 50.08
CA GLY A 229 -40.53 -20.25 51.48
C GLY A 229 -41.32 -19.34 52.40
#